data_AF-A0A164BK24-F1
#
_entry.id   AF-A0A164BK24-F1
#
_cell.length_a   1.000
_cell.length_b   1.000
_cell.length_c   1.000
_cell.angle_alpha   90.00
_cell.angle_beta   90.00
_cell.angle_gamma   90.00
#
_symmetry.space_group_name_H-M   'P 1'
#
loop_
_entity.id
_entity.type
_entity.pdbx_description
1 polymer ?
#
loop_
_entity_poly.entity_id
_entity_poly.type
_entity_poly.pdbx_seq_one_letter_code
_entity_poly.pdbx_strand_id
1 'polypeptide(L)'
;MPSNPSKRAVAATFALLMSVGAGGELLQPRGAQAISPNQQAQALRAIQSAGCELEFQGLSSARITCSSQAIARLVQPQLNNSSLKLYNSRGKSYARFKIGPTSQQTKKISNIYYNPSGPLNLKIMPDNLNSRSMLLTGTREGLRLTTSFESSGTEFQVEDKWFGSWKDHAVPDLHWNNGRVTANLILNRNMTLSNISNIGVGGQWSIRSGFDVIPDSFMNNKVRERLNGVFQNYLPSINTLITQQMNTLIRRIPDARAQRAQFSFSNGNISATVPLTNRAISDPPRSATQRLTLSKAYRIKDDETFRNEFKNYNESSTINVEREASATAFKPSGRSNSPRHCAGGEVRIEDWDRVEVDNRGVAKIWVSMELYEGTSCNSNDLDGRRIGVRRNGTSVGSPFMIVRPGQTISKTLRVNNTSEGGDYGRITYTFSNRNR
;
A
#
# COMPACT_ATOMS: atom_id res chain seq x y z
N MET A 1 28.83 -16.89 -27.75
CA MET A 1 28.20 -15.55 -27.61
C MET A 1 26.91 -15.58 -28.42
N PRO A 2 25.71 -15.41 -27.84
CA PRO A 2 24.51 -15.31 -28.64
C PRO A 2 24.47 -13.92 -29.33
N SER A 3 24.34 -13.93 -30.65
CA SER A 3 24.23 -12.74 -31.48
C SER A 3 22.91 -12.01 -31.21
N ASN A 4 22.97 -10.74 -30.83
CA ASN A 4 21.79 -9.88 -30.76
C ASN A 4 21.13 -9.82 -32.15
N PRO A 5 19.86 -10.26 -32.32
CA PRO A 5 19.18 -10.16 -33.60
C PRO A 5 19.07 -8.70 -34.03
N SER A 6 19.30 -8.43 -35.31
CA SER A 6 19.27 -7.05 -35.82
C SER A 6 17.90 -6.40 -35.57
N LYS A 7 17.88 -5.09 -35.27
CA LYS A 7 16.64 -4.32 -35.02
C LYS A 7 15.60 -4.47 -36.15
N ARG A 8 16.05 -4.73 -37.39
CA ARG A 8 15.21 -5.02 -38.55
C ARG A 8 14.58 -6.40 -38.49
N ALA A 9 15.29 -7.41 -37.99
CA ALA A 9 14.76 -8.76 -37.78
C ALA A 9 13.66 -8.78 -36.71
N VAL A 10 13.84 -8.09 -35.58
CA VAL A 10 12.81 -7.98 -34.53
C VAL A 10 11.55 -7.27 -35.04
N ALA A 11 11.70 -6.20 -35.83
CA ALA A 11 10.58 -5.51 -36.46
C ALA A 11 9.87 -6.36 -37.52
N ALA A 12 10.62 -7.13 -38.32
CA ALA A 12 10.07 -8.04 -39.32
C ALA A 12 9.36 -9.24 -38.67
N THR A 13 9.89 -9.80 -37.58
CA THR A 13 9.25 -10.86 -36.80
C THR A 13 8.00 -10.36 -36.10
N PHE A 14 8.01 -9.14 -35.54
CA PHE A 14 6.79 -8.53 -35.01
C PHE A 14 5.74 -8.34 -36.09
N ALA A 15 6.16 -7.84 -37.26
CA ALA A 15 5.30 -7.61 -38.39
C ALA A 15 4.67 -8.90 -38.89
N LEU A 16 5.46 -9.96 -39.06
CA LEU A 16 5.01 -11.30 -39.43
C LEU A 16 4.04 -11.84 -38.38
N LEU A 17 4.35 -11.76 -37.08
CA LEU A 17 3.50 -12.32 -36.03
C LEU A 17 2.18 -11.57 -35.82
N MET A 18 2.18 -10.27 -36.09
CA MET A 18 1.00 -9.42 -36.02
C MET A 18 0.15 -9.49 -37.30
N SER A 19 0.72 -9.94 -38.42
CA SER A 19 0.02 -10.10 -39.71
C SER A 19 -0.41 -11.54 -39.99
N VAL A 20 0.26 -12.54 -39.41
CA VAL A 20 -0.14 -13.94 -39.46
C VAL A 20 -1.28 -14.14 -38.45
N GLY A 21 -2.49 -13.77 -38.87
CA GLY A 21 -3.67 -14.51 -38.46
C GLY A 21 -3.42 -15.97 -38.88
N ALA A 22 -3.46 -16.90 -37.92
CA ALA A 22 -3.15 -18.29 -38.14
C ALA A 22 -3.82 -18.82 -39.41
N GLY A 23 -3.02 -19.15 -40.44
CA GLY A 23 -3.48 -20.00 -41.53
C GLY A 23 -3.45 -21.46 -41.05
N GLY A 24 -4.41 -22.32 -41.38
CA GLY A 24 -5.44 -22.18 -42.39
C GLY A 24 -6.77 -22.76 -41.94
N GLU A 25 -7.79 -21.94 -42.05
CA GLU A 25 -9.08 -22.34 -42.63
C GLU A 25 -9.55 -21.17 -43.49
N LEU A 26 -10.02 -21.51 -44.68
CA LEU A 26 -10.54 -20.64 -45.73
C LEU A 26 -11.87 -20.01 -45.30
N LEU A 27 -11.87 -19.21 -44.24
CA LEU A 27 -12.96 -18.32 -43.87
C LEU A 27 -12.35 -17.02 -43.36
N GLN A 28 -12.43 -15.98 -44.21
CA GLN A 28 -12.03 -14.61 -43.88
C GLN A 28 -12.57 -14.20 -42.50
N PRO A 29 -11.72 -13.93 -41.50
CA PRO A 29 -12.19 -13.22 -40.32
C PRO A 29 -12.42 -11.76 -40.74
N ARG A 30 -13.65 -11.43 -41.11
CA ARG A 30 -14.14 -10.04 -41.15
C ARG A 30 -14.02 -9.49 -39.72
N GLY A 31 -12.90 -8.87 -39.39
CA GLY A 31 -12.76 -8.15 -38.11
C GLY A 31 -11.34 -7.85 -37.60
N ALA A 32 -10.31 -8.54 -38.08
CA ALA A 32 -8.92 -8.20 -37.71
C ALA A 32 -8.24 -7.49 -38.88
N GLN A 33 -8.35 -6.16 -38.94
CA GLN A 33 -7.54 -5.37 -39.87
C GLN A 33 -6.06 -5.65 -39.56
N ALA A 34 -5.35 -6.24 -40.52
CA ALA A 34 -3.92 -6.44 -40.43
C ALA A 34 -3.25 -5.08 -40.17
N ILE A 35 -2.49 -4.98 -39.08
CA ILE A 35 -1.80 -3.75 -38.70
C ILE A 35 -0.79 -3.42 -39.80
N SER A 36 -0.80 -2.18 -40.28
CA SER A 36 0.14 -1.79 -41.34
C SER A 36 1.60 -1.79 -40.82
N PRO A 37 2.59 -2.09 -41.68
CA PRO A 37 4.01 -2.02 -41.32
C PRO A 37 4.43 -0.66 -40.73
N ASN A 38 3.81 0.43 -41.21
CA ASN A 38 4.05 1.78 -40.71
C ASN A 38 3.55 1.95 -39.26
N GLN A 39 2.36 1.45 -38.94
CA GLN A 39 1.83 1.47 -37.58
C GLN A 39 2.67 0.62 -36.61
N GLN A 40 3.15 -0.55 -37.07
CA GLN A 40 4.06 -1.39 -36.28
C GLN A 40 5.40 -0.70 -36.01
N ALA A 41 5.99 -0.09 -37.04
CA ALA A 41 7.24 0.65 -36.91
C ALA A 41 7.10 1.90 -36.01
N GLN A 42 5.93 2.53 -35.98
CA GLN A 42 5.61 3.62 -35.05
C GLN A 42 5.48 3.12 -33.61
N ALA A 43 4.77 2.00 -33.39
CA ALA A 43 4.62 1.39 -32.07
C ALA A 43 5.99 0.96 -31.49
N LEU A 44 6.84 0.31 -32.30
CA LEU A 44 8.20 -0.07 -31.94
C LEU A 44 9.06 1.15 -31.57
N ARG A 45 9.02 2.21 -32.39
CA ARG A 45 9.74 3.46 -32.10
C ARG A 45 9.26 4.10 -30.80
N ALA A 46 7.96 4.07 -30.52
CA ALA A 46 7.39 4.62 -29.29
C ALA A 46 7.79 3.82 -28.04
N ILE A 47 7.89 2.48 -28.14
CA ILE A 47 8.36 1.62 -27.04
C ILE A 47 9.86 1.86 -26.78
N GLN A 48 10.66 1.93 -27.85
CA GLN A 48 12.10 2.17 -27.74
C GLN A 48 12.42 3.58 -27.23
N SER A 49 11.70 4.61 -27.70
CA SER A 49 11.91 5.99 -27.22
C SER A 49 11.48 6.18 -25.76
N ALA A 50 10.57 5.34 -25.28
CA ALA A 50 10.23 5.24 -23.86
C ALA A 50 11.32 4.56 -23.02
N GLY A 51 12.38 4.01 -23.64
CA GLY A 51 13.47 3.29 -22.95
C GLY A 51 13.10 1.86 -22.59
N CYS A 52 12.22 1.23 -23.37
CA CYS A 52 11.79 -0.15 -23.18
C CYS A 52 12.30 -1.05 -24.32
N GLU A 53 12.50 -2.31 -23.99
CA GLU A 53 12.87 -3.37 -24.91
C GLU A 53 11.65 -4.21 -25.28
N LEU A 54 11.67 -4.81 -26.47
CA LEU A 54 10.64 -5.73 -26.95
C LEU A 54 11.31 -7.05 -27.33
N GLU A 55 10.80 -8.14 -26.77
CA GLU A 55 11.24 -9.51 -27.00
C GLU A 55 10.06 -10.36 -27.46
N PHE A 56 10.29 -11.28 -28.40
CA PHE A 56 9.29 -12.28 -28.82
C PHE A 56 9.53 -13.59 -28.11
N GLN A 57 8.52 -14.06 -27.37
CA GLN A 57 8.56 -15.36 -26.70
C GLN A 57 7.85 -16.39 -27.60
N GLY A 58 8.50 -16.70 -28.72
CA GLY A 58 7.93 -17.54 -29.78
C GLY A 58 6.79 -16.86 -30.55
N LEU A 59 5.90 -17.67 -31.13
CA LEU A 59 4.75 -17.17 -31.92
C LEU A 59 3.55 -16.76 -31.04
N SER A 60 3.60 -17.02 -29.73
CA SER A 60 2.44 -16.96 -28.84
C SER A 60 2.35 -15.67 -28.04
N SER A 61 3.47 -14.99 -27.77
CA SER A 61 3.47 -13.74 -27.00
C SER A 61 4.66 -12.83 -27.29
N ALA A 62 4.44 -11.54 -27.05
CA ALA A 62 5.46 -10.51 -27.06
C ALA A 62 5.64 -9.97 -25.63
N ARG A 63 6.88 -9.74 -25.21
CA ARG A 63 7.22 -9.19 -23.92
C ARG A 63 7.86 -7.82 -24.11
N ILE A 64 7.25 -6.80 -23.50
CA ILE A 64 7.85 -5.46 -23.41
C ILE A 64 8.46 -5.32 -22.03
N THR A 65 9.74 -4.99 -21.94
CA THR A 65 10.44 -4.79 -20.66
C THR A 65 10.97 -3.38 -20.57
N CYS A 66 10.54 -2.66 -19.53
CA CYS A 66 10.97 -1.31 -19.22
C CYS A 66 11.69 -1.30 -17.87
N SER A 67 12.80 -0.58 -17.75
CA SER A 67 13.36 -0.31 -16.42
C SER A 67 12.42 0.57 -15.60
N SER A 68 12.47 0.46 -14.28
CA SER A 68 11.73 1.33 -13.36
C SER A 68 12.10 2.79 -13.56
N GLN A 69 13.33 3.07 -14.01
CA GLN A 69 13.78 4.40 -14.36
C GLN A 69 13.10 4.93 -15.64
N ALA A 70 12.93 4.08 -16.66
CA ALA A 70 12.16 4.42 -17.86
C ALA A 70 10.70 4.74 -17.49
N ILE A 71 10.08 3.90 -16.66
CA ILE A 71 8.71 4.14 -16.18
C ILE A 71 8.61 5.41 -15.34
N ALA A 72 9.58 5.69 -14.47
CA ALA A 72 9.60 6.92 -13.70
C ALA A 72 9.59 8.16 -14.61
N ARG A 73 10.36 8.16 -15.71
CA ARG A 73 10.38 9.25 -16.70
C ARG A 73 9.04 9.40 -17.42
N LEU A 74 8.36 8.30 -17.74
CA LEU A 74 7.03 8.34 -18.36
C LEU A 74 5.96 8.92 -17.42
N VAL A 75 6.06 8.61 -16.13
CA VAL A 75 5.08 9.06 -15.12
C VAL A 75 5.36 10.49 -14.65
N GLN A 76 6.62 10.94 -14.67
CA GLN A 76 7.04 12.24 -14.14
C GLN A 76 6.19 13.44 -14.62
N PRO A 77 5.85 13.59 -15.93
CA PRO A 77 5.04 14.72 -16.39
C PRO A 77 3.67 14.81 -15.70
N GLN A 78 3.08 13.66 -15.37
CA GLN A 78 1.80 13.62 -14.64
C GLN A 78 1.98 14.08 -13.19
N LEU A 79 3.16 13.90 -12.61
CA LEU A 79 3.45 14.27 -11.23
C LEU A 79 3.85 15.74 -11.07
N ASN A 80 4.07 16.49 -12.16
CA ASN A 80 4.46 17.90 -12.10
C ASN A 80 3.42 18.78 -11.36
N ASN A 81 2.16 18.36 -11.33
CA ASN A 81 1.07 19.04 -10.61
C ASN A 81 0.82 18.47 -9.19
N SER A 82 1.73 17.63 -8.69
CA SER A 82 1.65 17.05 -7.35
C SER A 82 2.21 18.02 -6.32
N SER A 83 1.62 18.04 -5.13
CA SER A 83 2.09 18.87 -4.03
C SER A 83 1.79 18.22 -2.68
N LEU A 84 2.67 18.47 -1.72
CA LEU A 84 2.50 18.14 -0.32
C LEU A 84 2.59 19.45 0.47
N LYS A 85 1.55 19.74 1.24
CA LYS A 85 1.46 20.91 2.10
C LYS A 85 1.23 20.46 3.54
N LEU A 86 2.05 20.94 4.47
CA LEU A 86 1.86 20.72 5.90
C LEU A 86 1.51 22.05 6.54
N TYR A 87 0.43 22.12 7.31
CA TYR A 87 -0.01 23.38 7.90
C TYR A 87 -0.77 23.13 9.18
N ASN A 88 -0.88 24.14 10.02
CA ASN A 88 -1.75 24.10 11.17
C ASN A 88 -2.98 24.99 10.97
N SER A 89 -4.04 24.68 11.69
CA SER A 89 -5.23 25.52 11.77
C SER A 89 -5.87 25.31 13.13
N ARG A 90 -6.07 26.40 13.88
CA ARG A 90 -6.67 26.38 15.23
C ARG A 90 -5.98 25.37 16.16
N GLY A 91 -4.63 25.38 16.18
CA GLY A 91 -3.82 24.51 17.03
C GLY A 91 -3.77 23.02 16.65
N LYS A 92 -4.26 22.66 15.45
CA LYS A 92 -4.25 21.29 14.92
C LYS A 92 -3.42 21.23 13.65
N SER A 93 -2.62 20.18 13.51
CA SER A 93 -1.78 19.95 12.33
C SER A 93 -2.53 19.19 11.22
N TYR A 94 -2.22 19.52 9.97
CA TYR A 94 -2.81 18.94 8.78
C TYR A 94 -1.76 18.67 7.71
N ALA A 95 -1.96 17.60 6.95
CA ALA A 95 -1.24 17.32 5.72
C ALA A 95 -2.24 17.33 4.56
N ARG A 96 -1.97 18.16 3.56
CA ARG A 96 -2.74 18.28 2.34
C ARG A 96 -1.89 17.81 1.17
N PHE A 97 -2.41 16.86 0.42
CA PHE A 97 -1.65 16.18 -0.62
C PHE A 97 -2.44 16.13 -1.92
N LYS A 98 -1.71 16.20 -3.03
CA LYS A 98 -2.23 16.08 -4.40
C LYS A 98 -1.23 15.28 -5.21
N ILE A 99 -1.71 14.28 -5.96
CA ILE A 99 -0.89 13.49 -6.89
C ILE A 99 -1.40 13.71 -8.30
N GLY A 100 -0.59 14.40 -9.10
CA GLY A 100 -0.90 14.73 -10.48
C GLY A 100 -2.27 15.39 -10.66
N PRO A 101 -3.14 14.88 -11.55
CA PRO A 101 -4.44 15.48 -11.84
C PRO A 101 -5.52 15.14 -10.81
N THR A 102 -5.23 14.38 -9.74
CA THR A 102 -6.27 14.00 -8.77
C THR A 102 -6.76 15.20 -7.95
N SER A 103 -7.93 15.02 -7.33
CA SER A 103 -8.40 15.95 -6.32
C SER A 103 -7.41 16.04 -5.15
N GLN A 104 -7.37 17.23 -4.57
CA GLN A 104 -6.58 17.48 -3.38
C GLN A 104 -7.30 16.89 -2.16
N GLN A 105 -6.54 16.23 -1.29
CA GLN A 105 -7.07 15.61 -0.09
C GLN A 105 -6.34 16.18 1.13
N THR A 106 -7.10 16.43 2.20
CA THR A 106 -6.58 16.96 3.46
C THR A 106 -6.80 15.93 4.56
N LYS A 107 -5.76 15.64 5.33
CA LYS A 107 -5.81 14.72 6.47
C LYS A 107 -5.26 15.41 7.70
N LYS A 108 -5.98 15.30 8.81
CA LYS A 108 -5.48 15.73 10.11
C LYS A 108 -4.32 14.82 10.51
N ILE A 109 -3.23 15.42 10.95
CA ILE A 109 -2.09 14.72 11.56
C ILE A 109 -1.97 15.16 13.02
N SER A 110 -1.50 14.26 13.88
CA SER A 110 -1.29 14.63 15.28
C SER A 110 -0.11 15.58 15.40
N ASN A 111 -0.22 16.54 16.32
CA ASN A 111 0.88 17.43 16.69
C ASN A 111 2.07 16.62 17.21
N ILE A 112 3.25 17.23 17.17
CA ILE A 112 4.47 16.67 17.74
C ILE A 112 4.61 17.25 19.14
N TYR A 113 4.93 16.39 20.12
CA TYR A 113 5.14 16.80 21.50
C TYR A 113 6.56 16.38 21.90
N TYR A 114 7.31 17.29 22.52
CA TYR A 114 8.67 17.06 22.97
C TYR A 114 8.87 17.65 24.37
N ASN A 115 9.31 16.81 25.31
CA ASN A 115 9.56 17.18 26.70
C ASN A 115 11.07 17.04 26.97
N PRO A 116 11.89 18.07 26.71
CA PRO A 116 13.29 18.04 27.11
C PRO A 116 13.40 17.99 28.64
N SER A 117 14.56 17.57 29.15
CA SER A 117 14.89 17.69 30.57
C SER A 117 14.90 19.17 30.97
N GLY A 118 13.88 19.61 31.73
CA GLY A 118 13.68 21.01 32.10
C GLY A 118 12.18 21.35 32.23
N PRO A 119 11.81 22.63 32.40
CA PRO A 119 10.42 23.04 32.57
C PRO A 119 9.61 23.07 31.26
N LEU A 120 10.25 22.84 30.11
CA LEU A 120 9.62 23.03 28.80
C LEU A 120 8.82 21.80 28.36
N ASN A 121 7.64 22.03 27.80
CA ASN A 121 6.81 21.01 27.14
C ASN A 121 6.33 21.56 25.81
N LEU A 122 7.03 21.16 24.76
CA LEU A 122 6.93 21.77 23.44
C LEU A 122 5.90 21.02 22.59
N LYS A 123 4.83 21.72 22.20
CA LYS A 123 3.90 21.29 21.16
C LYS A 123 4.30 21.95 19.85
N ILE A 124 4.75 21.14 18.90
CA ILE A 124 5.34 21.56 17.64
C ILE A 124 4.36 21.27 16.49
N MET A 125 4.06 22.29 15.69
CA MET A 125 3.08 22.25 14.59
C MET A 125 3.63 22.90 13.33
N PRO A 126 3.36 22.37 12.12
CA PRO A 126 3.88 22.94 10.88
C PRO A 126 3.22 24.28 10.56
N ASP A 127 4.00 25.29 10.20
CA ASP A 127 3.52 26.61 9.79
C ASP A 127 3.51 26.74 8.26
N ASN A 128 2.44 26.23 7.64
CA ASN A 128 2.14 26.47 6.22
C ASN A 128 3.24 26.08 5.19
N LEU A 129 3.87 24.93 5.41
CA LEU A 129 4.93 24.33 4.61
C LEU A 129 4.44 23.86 3.25
N ASN A 130 5.05 24.33 2.16
CA ASN A 130 4.75 23.84 0.81
C ASN A 130 5.94 23.07 0.25
N SER A 131 5.67 21.91 -0.34
CA SER A 131 6.69 21.13 -1.01
C SER A 131 7.03 21.72 -2.38
N ARG A 132 8.27 21.57 -2.80
CA ARG A 132 8.72 21.73 -4.18
C ARG A 132 8.13 20.65 -5.08
N SER A 133 8.46 20.71 -6.36
CA SER A 133 8.14 19.69 -7.35
C SER A 133 8.52 18.29 -6.85
N MET A 134 7.62 17.32 -7.01
CA MET A 134 7.90 15.93 -6.67
C MET A 134 8.67 15.24 -7.80
N LEU A 135 9.80 14.64 -7.46
CA LEU A 135 10.65 13.88 -8.38
C LEU A 135 10.43 12.38 -8.19
N LEU A 136 10.11 11.67 -9.27
CA LEU A 136 10.01 10.22 -9.29
C LEU A 136 11.27 9.62 -9.91
N THR A 137 11.85 8.65 -9.21
CA THR A 137 13.04 7.91 -9.65
C THR A 137 12.77 6.41 -9.64
N GLY A 138 13.39 5.66 -10.56
CA GLY A 138 13.35 4.20 -10.54
C GLY A 138 14.30 3.63 -9.51
N THR A 139 13.92 2.52 -8.87
CA THR A 139 14.78 1.74 -7.99
C THR A 139 14.74 0.25 -8.37
N ARG A 140 15.62 -0.56 -7.78
CA ARG A 140 15.57 -2.03 -7.95
C ARG A 140 14.31 -2.66 -7.36
N GLU A 141 13.71 -2.01 -6.37
CA GLU A 141 12.54 -2.51 -5.63
C GLU A 141 11.23 -1.89 -6.11
N GLY A 142 11.30 -0.84 -6.93
CA GLY A 142 10.13 -0.21 -7.52
C GLY A 142 10.43 1.22 -7.93
N LEU A 143 9.77 2.17 -7.28
CA LEU A 143 9.90 3.60 -7.55
C LEU A 143 10.20 4.36 -6.25
N ARG A 144 10.72 5.57 -6.38
CA ARG A 144 10.98 6.44 -5.24
C ARG A 144 10.56 7.86 -5.58
N LEU A 145 9.57 8.36 -4.84
CA LEU A 145 9.07 9.72 -4.95
C LEU A 145 9.80 10.59 -3.92
N THR A 146 10.48 11.63 -4.35
CA THR A 146 11.17 12.58 -3.47
C THR A 146 10.53 13.95 -3.61
N THR A 147 10.34 14.65 -2.50
CA THR A 147 10.04 16.08 -2.50
C THR A 147 10.82 16.78 -1.40
N SER A 148 11.17 18.03 -1.66
CA SER A 148 11.90 18.89 -0.72
C SER A 148 11.03 20.07 -0.32
N PHE A 149 11.29 20.63 0.85
CA PHE A 149 10.64 21.83 1.39
C PHE A 149 11.67 22.98 1.39
N GLU A 150 11.22 24.21 1.12
CA GLU A 150 12.13 25.36 1.04
C GLU A 150 12.53 25.85 2.43
N SER A 151 13.81 26.16 2.63
CA SER A 151 14.36 26.61 3.93
C SER A 151 13.81 27.97 4.41
N SER A 152 13.28 28.80 3.50
CA SER A 152 12.89 30.19 3.80
C SER A 152 11.49 30.38 4.38
N GLY A 153 10.73 29.29 4.59
CA GLY A 153 9.38 29.36 5.17
C GLY A 153 8.97 28.08 5.89
N THR A 154 9.95 27.31 6.37
CA THR A 154 9.69 26.06 7.09
C THR A 154 9.76 26.25 8.59
N GLU A 155 8.80 27.02 9.09
CA GLU A 155 8.66 27.33 10.51
C GLU A 155 7.72 26.30 11.13
N PHE A 156 8.03 25.87 12.34
CA PHE A 156 7.08 25.16 13.17
C PHE A 156 6.73 26.03 14.37
N GLN A 157 5.43 26.22 14.58
CA GLN A 157 4.92 26.87 15.77
C GLN A 157 5.17 25.96 16.97
N VAL A 158 5.78 26.52 18.00
CA VAL A 158 6.05 25.86 19.26
C VAL A 158 5.18 26.50 20.34
N GLU A 159 4.34 25.72 21.01
CA GLU A 159 3.62 26.14 22.21
C GLU A 159 4.26 25.47 23.43
N ASP A 160 4.45 26.21 24.52
CA ASP A 160 4.83 25.63 25.81
C ASP A 160 3.58 25.43 26.69
N LYS A 161 3.53 24.32 27.43
CA LYS A 161 2.39 23.97 28.29
C LYS A 161 2.18 24.95 29.46
N TRP A 162 3.24 25.60 29.95
CA TRP A 162 3.22 26.47 31.13
C TRP A 162 3.13 27.95 30.78
N PHE A 163 3.78 28.38 29.70
CA PHE A 163 3.80 29.78 29.28
C PHE A 163 2.73 30.14 28.23
N GLY A 164 1.97 29.16 27.72
CA GLY A 164 0.93 29.35 26.72
C GLY A 164 1.47 29.48 25.30
N SER A 165 0.63 29.95 24.35
CA SER A 165 1.11 30.22 23.00
C SER A 165 2.03 31.43 23.03
N TRP A 166 3.26 31.27 22.55
CA TRP A 166 4.15 32.38 22.30
C TRP A 166 3.55 33.22 21.18
N LYS A 167 2.83 34.29 21.55
CA LYS A 167 2.13 35.18 20.62
C LYS A 167 3.01 36.33 20.14
N ASP A 168 4.19 36.45 20.72
CA ASP A 168 5.20 37.43 20.33
C ASP A 168 6.30 36.72 19.55
N HIS A 169 6.73 37.33 18.45
CA HIS A 169 7.72 36.87 17.48
C HIS A 169 9.16 36.71 18.06
N ALA A 170 9.29 36.42 19.36
CA ALA A 170 10.51 36.50 20.14
C ALA A 170 11.02 35.13 20.67
N VAL A 171 10.33 34.02 20.38
CA VAL A 171 10.86 32.66 20.60
C VAL A 171 11.12 31.98 19.28
N PRO A 172 12.26 31.28 19.15
CA PRO A 172 12.85 31.14 17.85
C PRO A 172 12.14 30.01 17.13
N ASP A 173 11.56 30.35 15.99
CA ASP A 173 10.89 29.39 15.11
C ASP A 173 11.78 28.17 14.92
N LEU A 174 11.20 26.98 15.03
CA LEU A 174 11.93 25.76 14.74
C LEU A 174 12.00 25.61 13.22
N HIS A 175 13.21 25.73 12.67
CA HIS A 175 13.49 25.61 11.25
C HIS A 175 13.82 24.18 10.88
N TRP A 176 13.22 23.70 9.78
CA TRP A 176 13.62 22.44 9.15
C TRP A 176 14.41 22.72 7.87
N ASN A 177 15.72 22.82 8.02
CA ASN A 177 16.67 23.08 6.96
C ASN A 177 16.84 21.86 6.06
N ASN A 178 16.84 22.09 4.74
CA ASN A 178 16.96 21.03 3.73
C ASN A 178 15.94 19.90 3.92
N GLY A 179 14.74 20.24 4.40
CA GLY A 179 13.68 19.28 4.67
C GLY A 179 13.32 18.48 3.43
N ARG A 180 13.37 17.15 3.55
CA ARG A 180 13.12 16.22 2.44
C ARG A 180 12.24 15.06 2.91
N VAL A 181 11.23 14.76 2.10
CA VAL A 181 10.37 13.58 2.25
C VAL A 181 10.59 12.67 1.06
N THR A 182 10.84 11.40 1.33
CA THR A 182 11.05 10.37 0.33
C THR A 182 10.03 9.25 0.56
N ALA A 183 9.19 8.94 -0.41
CA ALA A 183 8.36 7.76 -0.40
C ALA A 183 9.02 6.64 -1.22
N ASN A 184 9.41 5.56 -0.57
CA ASN A 184 9.92 4.36 -1.24
C ASN A 184 8.72 3.47 -1.60
N LEU A 185 8.42 3.42 -2.88
CA LEU A 185 7.26 2.76 -3.47
C LEU A 185 7.69 1.36 -3.95
N ILE A 186 7.65 0.40 -3.05
CA ILE A 186 8.09 -0.97 -3.37
C ILE A 186 6.99 -1.66 -4.17
N LEU A 187 7.33 -2.24 -5.32
CA LEU A 187 6.38 -2.93 -6.20
C LEU A 187 6.45 -4.45 -5.95
N ASN A 188 5.29 -5.07 -5.79
CA ASN A 188 5.16 -6.52 -5.82
C ASN A 188 5.33 -7.04 -7.25
N ARG A 189 5.54 -8.35 -7.41
CA ARG A 189 5.68 -9.01 -8.71
C ARG A 189 4.55 -8.72 -9.69
N ASN A 190 3.34 -8.43 -9.22
CA ASN A 190 2.18 -8.10 -10.05
C ASN A 190 1.98 -6.58 -10.21
N MET A 191 3.01 -5.78 -9.97
CA MET A 191 3.02 -4.32 -10.03
C MET A 191 2.15 -3.57 -9.02
N THR A 192 1.54 -4.24 -8.03
CA THR A 192 0.86 -3.52 -6.95
C THR A 192 1.86 -3.03 -5.92
N LEU A 193 1.68 -1.81 -5.41
CA LEU A 193 2.49 -1.31 -4.30
C LEU A 193 2.40 -2.23 -3.07
N SER A 194 3.56 -2.49 -2.47
CA SER A 194 3.71 -3.34 -1.30
C SER A 194 3.43 -2.55 -0.02
N ASN A 195 2.92 -3.24 1.00
CA ASN A 195 2.67 -2.67 2.32
C ASN A 195 3.96 -2.29 3.06
N ILE A 196 5.12 -2.82 2.63
CA ILE A 196 6.43 -2.40 3.12
C ILE A 196 6.92 -1.07 2.52
N SER A 197 6.17 -0.49 1.56
CA SER A 197 6.42 0.87 1.08
C SER A 197 6.37 1.84 2.26
N ASN A 198 7.36 2.71 2.35
CA ASN A 198 7.56 3.56 3.53
C ASN A 198 7.92 4.99 3.16
N ILE A 199 7.88 5.85 4.18
CA ILE A 199 8.36 7.23 4.10
C ILE A 199 9.72 7.31 4.82
N GLY A 200 10.68 7.95 4.19
CA GLY A 200 11.88 8.52 4.80
C GLY A 200 11.72 10.03 4.92
N VAL A 201 12.21 10.59 6.03
CA VAL A 201 12.25 12.04 6.27
C VAL A 201 13.68 12.38 6.66
N GLY A 202 14.20 13.47 6.11
CA GLY A 202 15.52 13.99 6.42
C GLY A 202 15.55 15.51 6.36
N GLY A 203 16.63 16.08 6.89
CA GLY A 203 16.81 17.52 7.08
C GLY A 203 17.28 17.80 8.50
N GLN A 204 17.76 19.02 8.71
CA GLN A 204 18.31 19.48 9.98
C GLN A 204 17.31 20.41 10.66
N TRP A 205 17.20 20.29 11.96
CA TRP A 205 16.27 21.04 12.80
C TRP A 205 17.10 22.01 13.63
N SER A 206 16.75 23.29 13.57
CA SER A 206 17.48 24.31 14.32
C SER A 206 16.53 25.38 14.80
N ILE A 207 16.77 25.85 16.01
CA ILE A 207 16.09 27.01 16.57
C ILE A 207 16.89 28.26 16.11
N ARG A 208 16.25 29.35 15.62
CA ARG A 208 16.96 30.55 15.10
C ARG A 208 18.00 31.16 16.05
N SER A 209 17.93 30.87 17.35
CA SER A 209 18.90 31.33 18.36
C SER A 209 20.16 30.46 18.47
N GLY A 210 20.33 29.43 17.64
CA GLY A 210 21.53 28.59 17.61
C GLY A 210 21.57 27.47 18.66
N PHE A 211 20.50 27.26 19.42
CA PHE A 211 20.40 26.17 20.40
C PHE A 211 19.76 24.93 19.77
N ASP A 212 20.49 23.82 19.78
CA ASP A 212 20.00 22.53 19.29
C ASP A 212 19.34 21.75 20.43
N VAL A 213 18.12 22.16 20.80
CA VAL A 213 17.39 21.59 21.94
C VAL A 213 16.67 20.29 21.55
N ILE A 214 16.42 20.06 20.26
CA ILE A 214 15.62 18.92 19.78
C ILE A 214 16.41 18.12 18.75
N PRO A 215 16.79 16.86 19.05
CA PRO A 215 17.57 16.06 18.11
C PRO A 215 16.89 15.89 16.75
N ASP A 216 17.65 16.09 15.66
CA ASP A 216 17.21 15.86 14.29
C ASP A 216 16.52 14.50 14.10
N SER A 217 17.11 13.47 14.69
CA SER A 217 16.60 12.09 14.60
C SER A 217 15.21 11.97 15.22
N PHE A 218 14.94 12.65 16.33
CA PHE A 218 13.63 12.68 16.97
C PHE A 218 12.60 13.35 16.06
N MET A 219 12.89 14.55 15.56
CA MET A 219 11.96 15.30 14.72
C MET A 219 11.68 14.61 13.39
N ASN A 220 12.74 14.15 12.70
CA ASN A 220 12.60 13.40 11.45
C ASN A 220 11.78 12.11 11.66
N ASN A 221 11.99 11.39 12.78
CA ASN A 221 11.19 10.20 13.11
C ASN A 221 9.72 10.53 13.36
N LYS A 222 9.42 11.63 14.08
CA LYS A 222 8.03 12.03 14.36
C LYS A 222 7.31 12.49 13.09
N VAL A 223 7.94 13.32 12.26
CA VAL A 223 7.39 13.71 10.96
C VAL A 223 7.17 12.47 10.09
N ARG A 224 8.12 11.54 10.05
CA ARG A 224 8.00 10.27 9.33
C ARG A 224 6.79 9.45 9.79
N GLU A 225 6.62 9.25 11.10
CA GLU A 225 5.47 8.53 11.67
C GLU A 225 4.13 9.14 11.22
N ARG A 226 4.01 10.47 11.30
CA ARG A 226 2.78 11.18 10.90
C ARG A 226 2.52 11.08 9.41
N LEU A 227 3.54 11.27 8.57
CA LEU A 227 3.42 11.21 7.13
C LEU A 227 3.20 9.79 6.62
N ASN A 228 3.75 8.76 7.28
CA ASN A 228 3.53 7.38 6.86
C ASN A 228 2.03 7.02 6.91
N GLY A 229 1.32 7.41 7.98
CA GLY A 229 -0.13 7.21 8.08
C GLY A 229 -0.95 7.99 7.04
N VAL A 230 -0.43 9.12 6.54
CA VAL A 230 -1.04 9.87 5.43
C VAL A 230 -0.76 9.12 4.13
N PHE A 231 0.50 8.79 3.87
CA PHE A 231 0.98 8.14 2.66
C PHE A 231 0.31 6.79 2.37
N GLN A 232 0.11 5.94 3.38
CA GLN A 232 -0.57 4.64 3.21
C GLN A 232 -1.96 4.78 2.60
N ASN A 233 -2.67 5.89 2.84
CA ASN A 233 -3.98 6.14 2.23
C ASN A 233 -3.91 6.48 0.73
N TYR A 234 -2.75 6.93 0.22
CA TYR A 234 -2.57 7.35 -1.18
C TYR A 234 -1.90 6.31 -2.06
N LEU A 235 -1.39 5.21 -1.48
CA LEU A 235 -0.85 4.10 -2.25
C LEU A 235 -1.80 3.66 -3.39
N PRO A 236 -3.13 3.55 -3.20
CA PRO A 236 -4.03 3.19 -4.30
C PRO A 236 -4.00 4.19 -5.46
N SER A 237 -4.02 5.50 -5.17
CA SER A 237 -3.99 6.55 -6.21
C SER A 237 -2.69 6.55 -7.00
N ILE A 238 -1.55 6.38 -6.32
CA ILE A 238 -0.24 6.28 -6.97
C ILE A 238 -0.16 5.02 -7.84
N ASN A 239 -0.68 3.90 -7.33
CA ASN A 239 -0.75 2.65 -8.08
C ASN A 239 -1.61 2.76 -9.35
N THR A 240 -2.75 3.46 -9.26
CA THR A 240 -3.62 3.75 -10.40
C THR A 240 -2.89 4.58 -11.46
N LEU A 241 -2.16 5.63 -11.05
CA LEU A 241 -1.42 6.49 -11.99
C LEU A 241 -0.35 5.70 -12.76
N ILE A 242 0.43 4.87 -12.06
CA ILE A 242 1.46 4.01 -12.66
C ILE A 242 0.80 3.04 -13.66
N THR A 243 -0.28 2.37 -13.24
CA THR A 243 -1.00 1.39 -14.08
C THR A 243 -1.60 2.05 -15.32
N GLN A 244 -2.15 3.26 -15.20
CA GLN A 244 -2.70 4.02 -16.33
C GLN A 244 -1.63 4.36 -17.37
N GLN A 245 -0.45 4.83 -16.96
CA GLN A 245 0.63 5.15 -17.91
C GLN A 245 1.14 3.90 -18.64
N MET A 246 1.25 2.78 -17.94
CA MET A 246 1.59 1.50 -18.55
C MET A 246 0.54 1.04 -19.57
N ASN A 247 -0.74 1.14 -19.22
CA ASN A 247 -1.84 0.83 -20.15
C ASN A 247 -1.82 1.75 -21.37
N THR A 248 -1.50 3.04 -21.21
CA THR A 248 -1.34 3.98 -22.34
C THR A 248 -0.20 3.56 -23.25
N LEU A 249 0.94 3.13 -22.69
CA LEU A 249 2.06 2.64 -23.49
C LEU A 249 1.65 1.40 -24.31
N ILE A 250 0.94 0.45 -23.70
CA ILE A 250 0.48 -0.77 -24.37
C ILE A 250 -0.60 -0.49 -25.41
N ARG A 251 -1.50 0.47 -25.16
CA ARG A 251 -2.52 0.90 -26.14
C ARG A 251 -1.93 1.52 -27.42
N ARG A 252 -0.65 1.91 -27.42
CA ARG A 252 0.05 2.32 -28.65
C ARG A 252 0.33 1.14 -29.58
N ILE A 253 0.19 -0.09 -29.09
CA ILE A 253 0.16 -1.29 -29.92
C ILE A 253 -1.27 -1.38 -30.48
N PRO A 254 -1.48 -1.20 -31.79
CA PRO A 254 -2.80 -1.19 -32.39
C PRO A 254 -3.35 -2.62 -32.57
N ASP A 255 -3.40 -3.38 -31.46
CA ASP A 255 -3.90 -4.75 -31.39
C ASP A 255 -4.86 -4.88 -30.21
N ALA A 256 -6.07 -5.40 -30.44
CA ALA A 256 -7.05 -5.62 -29.38
C ALA A 256 -6.52 -6.55 -28.27
N ARG A 257 -5.60 -7.46 -28.58
CA ARG A 257 -4.95 -8.38 -27.63
C ARG A 257 -4.00 -7.66 -26.69
N ALA A 258 -3.50 -6.48 -27.04
CA ALA A 258 -2.71 -5.63 -26.15
C ALA A 258 -3.49 -5.29 -24.87
N GLN A 259 -4.82 -5.25 -24.92
CA GLN A 259 -5.67 -5.05 -23.73
C GLN A 259 -5.62 -6.22 -22.74
N ARG A 260 -5.13 -7.39 -23.16
CA ARG A 260 -4.93 -8.59 -22.32
C ARG A 260 -3.51 -8.68 -21.74
N ALA A 261 -2.72 -7.61 -21.85
CA ALA A 261 -1.37 -7.59 -21.36
C ALA A 261 -1.30 -7.92 -19.86
N GLN A 262 -0.42 -8.84 -19.50
CA GLN A 262 -0.13 -9.16 -18.11
C GLN A 262 1.12 -8.42 -17.67
N PHE A 263 1.03 -7.79 -16.51
CA PHE A 263 2.10 -6.99 -15.94
C PHE A 263 2.86 -7.75 -14.88
N SER A 264 4.18 -7.64 -14.91
CA SER A 264 5.04 -8.13 -13.85
C SER A 264 6.17 -7.17 -13.51
N PHE A 265 6.69 -7.29 -12.29
CA PHE A 265 7.85 -6.53 -11.80
C PHE A 265 8.89 -7.50 -11.24
N SER A 266 10.16 -7.29 -11.61
CA SER A 266 11.29 -8.04 -11.07
C SER A 266 12.58 -7.25 -11.25
N ASN A 267 13.41 -7.16 -10.19
CA ASN A 267 14.73 -6.53 -10.21
C ASN A 267 14.79 -5.18 -10.93
N GLY A 268 13.87 -4.27 -10.58
CA GLY A 268 13.83 -2.93 -11.17
C GLY A 268 13.33 -2.89 -12.61
N ASN A 269 12.78 -3.99 -13.13
CA ASN A 269 12.21 -4.06 -14.46
C ASN A 269 10.71 -4.36 -14.39
N ILE A 270 9.94 -3.61 -15.15
CA ILE A 270 8.52 -3.81 -15.39
C ILE A 270 8.36 -4.50 -16.74
N SER A 271 7.73 -5.66 -16.77
CA SER A 271 7.44 -6.40 -18.00
C SER A 271 5.94 -6.45 -18.27
N ALA A 272 5.56 -6.20 -19.51
CA ALA A 272 4.21 -6.42 -20.02
C ALA A 272 4.23 -7.54 -21.06
N THR A 273 3.51 -8.62 -20.81
CA THR A 273 3.39 -9.75 -21.74
C THR A 273 2.08 -9.63 -22.49
N VAL A 274 2.16 -9.39 -23.81
CA VAL A 274 1.03 -9.28 -24.74
C VAL A 274 0.87 -10.62 -25.46
N PRO A 275 -0.30 -11.28 -25.36
CA PRO A 275 -0.56 -12.48 -26.15
C PRO A 275 -0.71 -12.12 -27.64
N LEU A 276 -0.03 -12.88 -28.51
CA LEU A 276 -0.08 -12.72 -29.97
C LEU A 276 -1.06 -13.70 -30.65
N THR A 277 -1.68 -14.61 -29.88
CA THR A 277 -2.69 -15.54 -30.39
C THR A 277 -4.02 -15.31 -29.68
N ASN A 278 -5.13 -15.59 -30.37
CA ASN A 278 -6.48 -15.56 -29.79
C ASN A 278 -6.75 -16.73 -28.85
N ARG A 279 -5.85 -17.73 -28.81
CA ARG A 279 -5.85 -18.73 -27.76
C ARG A 279 -5.68 -17.98 -26.46
N ALA A 280 -6.70 -18.04 -25.60
CA ALA A 280 -6.51 -17.73 -24.20
C ALA A 280 -5.22 -18.46 -23.79
N ILE A 281 -4.25 -17.73 -23.22
CA ILE A 281 -3.16 -18.37 -22.51
C ILE A 281 -3.88 -19.35 -21.60
N SER A 282 -3.75 -20.64 -21.86
CA SER A 282 -4.29 -21.66 -20.99
C SER A 282 -3.67 -21.34 -19.65
N ASP A 283 -4.48 -20.78 -18.74
CA ASP A 283 -4.12 -20.61 -17.35
C ASP A 283 -3.40 -21.90 -16.94
N PRO A 284 -2.27 -21.84 -16.20
CA PRO A 284 -1.72 -23.05 -15.60
C PRO A 284 -2.89 -23.77 -14.88
N PRO A 285 -2.94 -25.11 -14.94
CA PRO A 285 -4.17 -25.88 -14.74
C PRO A 285 -4.99 -25.27 -13.62
N ARG A 286 -6.20 -24.81 -13.95
CA ARG A 286 -7.14 -24.25 -12.97
C ARG A 286 -7.50 -25.36 -12.00
N SER A 287 -6.71 -25.46 -10.94
CA SER A 287 -7.22 -25.84 -9.64
C SER A 287 -8.36 -24.87 -9.32
N ALA A 288 -9.59 -25.35 -9.55
CA ALA A 288 -10.82 -24.59 -9.37
C ALA A 288 -11.10 -24.30 -7.89
N THR A 289 -10.44 -25.03 -6.99
CA THR A 289 -10.66 -24.99 -5.54
C THR A 289 -9.38 -24.60 -4.82
N GLN A 290 -9.49 -23.64 -3.90
CA GLN A 290 -8.41 -23.24 -3.01
C GLN A 290 -8.67 -23.72 -1.60
N ARG A 291 -7.62 -24.19 -0.92
CA ARG A 291 -7.66 -24.49 0.50
C ARG A 291 -7.17 -23.28 1.28
N LEU A 292 -8.07 -22.67 2.02
CA LEU A 292 -7.77 -21.53 2.89
C LEU A 292 -7.70 -22.03 4.33
N THR A 293 -6.61 -21.74 5.02
CA THR A 293 -6.42 -22.09 6.43
C THR A 293 -6.16 -20.83 7.23
N LEU A 294 -7.01 -20.57 8.23
CA LEU A 294 -6.85 -19.48 9.19
C LEU A 294 -6.54 -20.06 10.57
N SER A 295 -5.36 -19.72 11.09
CA SER A 295 -4.96 -20.02 12.46
C SER A 295 -4.87 -18.74 13.26
N LYS A 296 -5.36 -18.76 14.50
CA LYS A 296 -5.41 -17.62 15.41
C LYS A 296 -4.71 -18.01 16.71
N ALA A 297 -3.77 -17.20 17.16
CA ALA A 297 -3.13 -17.33 18.46
C ALA A 297 -3.52 -16.15 19.34
N TYR A 298 -4.28 -16.43 20.38
CA TYR A 298 -4.84 -15.45 21.29
C TYR A 298 -3.95 -15.29 22.53
N ARG A 299 -3.85 -14.05 22.99
CA ARG A 299 -3.29 -13.68 24.28
C ARG A 299 -4.16 -12.58 24.89
N ILE A 300 -4.83 -12.92 25.98
CA ILE A 300 -5.60 -12.00 26.81
C ILE A 300 -4.77 -11.72 28.03
N LYS A 301 -4.60 -10.44 28.36
CA LYS A 301 -4.03 -9.98 29.62
C LYS A 301 -5.12 -9.27 30.39
N ASP A 302 -5.21 -9.64 31.64
CA ASP A 302 -5.91 -8.97 32.71
C ASP A 302 -4.86 -8.46 33.71
N ASP A 303 -4.84 -7.16 33.98
CA ASP A 303 -3.79 -6.43 34.67
C ASP A 303 -4.28 -5.84 35.99
N GLU A 304 -4.51 -6.72 36.95
CA GLU A 304 -4.92 -6.30 38.28
C GLU A 304 -3.76 -5.79 39.14
N THR A 305 -4.07 -4.81 40.00
CA THR A 305 -3.11 -4.12 40.89
C THR A 305 -2.25 -5.10 41.71
N PHE A 306 -2.78 -6.30 41.98
CA PHE A 306 -2.15 -7.31 42.83
C PHE A 306 -1.66 -8.55 42.06
N ARG A 307 -2.05 -8.75 40.78
CA ARG A 307 -1.58 -9.88 39.97
C ARG A 307 -1.88 -9.67 38.49
N ASN A 308 -0.90 -9.95 37.63
CA ASN A 308 -1.13 -10.02 36.19
C ASN A 308 -1.64 -11.43 35.82
N GLU A 309 -2.82 -11.52 35.22
CA GLU A 309 -3.37 -12.77 34.72
C GLU A 309 -3.33 -12.84 33.19
N PHE A 310 -3.01 -14.03 32.67
CA PHE A 310 -2.89 -14.24 31.23
C PHE A 310 -3.65 -15.48 30.79
N LYS A 311 -4.39 -15.35 29.68
CA LYS A 311 -4.96 -16.49 28.96
C LYS A 311 -4.37 -16.55 27.55
N ASN A 312 -3.76 -17.69 27.22
CA ASN A 312 -3.31 -17.98 25.86
C ASN A 312 -4.08 -19.18 25.31
N TYR A 313 -4.51 -19.12 24.06
CA TYR A 313 -5.11 -20.26 23.38
C TYR A 313 -4.94 -20.12 21.86
N ASN A 314 -5.05 -21.24 21.15
CA ASN A 314 -4.91 -21.28 19.70
C ASN A 314 -6.17 -21.89 19.08
N GLU A 315 -6.59 -21.35 17.94
CA GLU A 315 -7.65 -21.91 17.12
C GLU A 315 -7.17 -22.04 15.68
N SER A 316 -7.66 -23.05 14.96
CA SER A 316 -7.36 -23.21 13.55
C SER A 316 -8.60 -23.70 12.82
N SER A 317 -8.82 -23.14 11.64
CA SER A 317 -9.98 -23.43 10.81
C SER A 317 -9.53 -23.52 9.35
N THR A 318 -10.16 -24.41 8.59
CA THR A 318 -9.85 -24.62 7.17
C THR A 318 -11.15 -24.68 6.40
N ILE A 319 -11.19 -23.99 5.27
CA ILE A 319 -12.30 -24.04 4.31
C ILE A 319 -11.75 -24.28 2.91
N ASN A 320 -12.54 -24.94 2.08
CA ASN A 320 -12.28 -25.03 0.65
C ASN A 320 -13.20 -24.02 -0.04
N VAL A 321 -12.64 -23.17 -0.89
CA VAL A 321 -13.37 -22.09 -1.56
C VAL A 321 -13.13 -22.17 -3.05
N GLU A 322 -14.21 -22.11 -3.83
CA GLU A 322 -14.14 -21.98 -5.27
C GLU A 322 -13.86 -20.52 -5.65
N ARG A 323 -13.16 -20.29 -6.75
CA ARG A 323 -12.90 -18.92 -7.22
C ARG A 323 -14.23 -18.24 -7.56
N GLU A 324 -14.32 -16.93 -7.28
CA GLU A 324 -15.54 -16.13 -7.42
C GLU A 324 -16.64 -16.40 -6.36
N ALA A 325 -16.39 -17.26 -5.37
CA ALA A 325 -17.27 -17.40 -4.23
C ALA A 325 -17.12 -16.20 -3.26
N SER A 326 -18.26 -15.58 -2.94
CA SER A 326 -18.36 -14.56 -1.89
C SER A 326 -19.08 -15.10 -0.65
N ALA A 327 -18.57 -14.70 0.52
CA ALA A 327 -19.09 -14.97 1.86
C ALA A 327 -18.90 -16.40 2.39
N THR A 328 -17.69 -16.68 2.88
CA THR A 328 -17.47 -17.72 3.90
C THR A 328 -16.82 -17.06 5.11
N ALA A 329 -17.54 -17.00 6.23
CA ALA A 329 -16.94 -16.64 7.51
C ALA A 329 -16.25 -17.89 8.08
N PHE A 330 -15.03 -17.78 8.60
CA PHE A 330 -14.59 -18.82 9.52
C PHE A 330 -15.45 -18.69 10.78
N LYS A 331 -15.73 -19.81 11.47
CA LYS A 331 -16.62 -19.80 12.64
C LYS A 331 -16.16 -18.69 13.62
N PRO A 332 -17.03 -17.73 13.97
CA PRO A 332 -16.66 -16.65 14.89
C PRO A 332 -16.29 -17.24 16.26
N SER A 333 -15.23 -16.76 16.90
CA SER A 333 -14.95 -17.10 18.29
C SER A 333 -15.69 -16.12 19.21
N GLY A 334 -16.31 -16.61 20.28
CA GLY A 334 -16.94 -15.76 21.31
C GLY A 334 -18.42 -15.37 21.14
N ARG A 335 -19.15 -15.87 20.13
CA ARG A 335 -20.63 -15.75 20.09
C ARG A 335 -21.30 -16.71 21.06
N SER A 336 -22.59 -16.50 21.33
CA SER A 336 -23.49 -17.24 22.26
C SER A 336 -23.38 -18.78 22.30
N ASN A 337 -22.70 -19.44 21.36
CA ASN A 337 -22.53 -20.89 21.29
C ASN A 337 -21.06 -21.34 21.02
N SER A 338 -20.07 -20.51 21.35
CA SER A 338 -18.63 -20.88 21.32
C SER A 338 -18.02 -20.75 22.70
N PRO A 339 -17.02 -21.58 23.08
CA PRO A 339 -16.36 -21.45 24.37
C PRO A 339 -15.82 -20.02 24.55
N ARG A 340 -16.23 -19.36 25.64
CA ARG A 340 -15.72 -18.02 26.00
C ARG A 340 -14.35 -18.20 26.66
N HIS A 341 -13.36 -17.48 26.15
CA HIS A 341 -12.01 -17.49 26.70
C HIS A 341 -11.76 -16.18 27.43
N CYS A 342 -11.46 -16.25 28.72
CA CYS A 342 -11.27 -15.09 29.59
C CYS A 342 -9.95 -15.19 30.39
N ALA A 343 -9.35 -14.03 30.68
CA ALA A 343 -8.30 -13.87 31.69
C ALA A 343 -8.91 -13.17 32.92
N GLY A 344 -8.45 -13.45 34.14
CA GLY A 344 -9.06 -12.92 35.37
C GLY A 344 -10.42 -13.51 35.74
N GLY A 345 -11.12 -14.06 34.75
CA GLY A 345 -12.56 -14.29 34.86
C GLY A 345 -13.38 -13.06 34.50
N GLU A 346 -12.77 -11.99 33.98
CA GLU A 346 -13.42 -10.70 33.65
C GLU A 346 -13.10 -10.17 32.26
N VAL A 347 -11.83 -10.28 31.81
CA VAL A 347 -11.42 -9.79 30.49
C VAL A 347 -11.68 -10.82 29.39
N ARG A 348 -12.44 -10.43 28.37
CA ARG A 348 -12.85 -11.30 27.26
C ARG A 348 -12.64 -10.63 25.89
N ILE A 349 -12.26 -11.41 24.89
CA ILE A 349 -12.20 -10.93 23.50
C ILE A 349 -13.32 -11.60 22.68
N GLU A 350 -14.00 -10.80 21.88
CA GLU A 350 -14.80 -11.31 20.75
C GLU A 350 -14.15 -10.93 19.43
N ASP A 351 -14.11 -11.87 18.50
CA ASP A 351 -13.59 -11.62 17.15
C ASP A 351 -14.51 -12.14 16.05
N TRP A 352 -14.41 -11.51 14.89
CA TRP A 352 -15.11 -11.93 13.69
C TRP A 352 -14.20 -11.76 12.49
N ASP A 353 -14.34 -12.67 11.53
CA ASP A 353 -13.61 -12.60 10.28
C ASP A 353 -14.52 -12.92 9.08
N ARG A 354 -14.13 -12.41 7.91
CA ARG A 354 -14.74 -12.69 6.62
C ARG A 354 -13.66 -12.81 5.58
N VAL A 355 -13.83 -13.79 4.70
CA VAL A 355 -12.95 -13.97 3.54
C VAL A 355 -13.71 -13.86 2.24
N GLU A 356 -13.07 -13.22 1.26
CA GLU A 356 -13.49 -13.19 -0.14
C GLU A 356 -12.33 -13.59 -1.02
N VAL A 357 -12.61 -14.38 -2.06
CA VAL A 357 -11.62 -14.84 -3.03
C VAL A 357 -11.97 -14.26 -4.39
N ASP A 358 -11.04 -13.54 -5.00
CA ASP A 358 -11.26 -13.01 -6.35
C ASP A 358 -11.02 -14.07 -7.45
N ASN A 359 -11.34 -13.71 -8.69
CA ASN A 359 -11.15 -14.57 -9.87
C ASN A 359 -9.68 -14.96 -10.14
N ARG A 360 -8.71 -14.28 -9.51
CA ARG A 360 -7.29 -14.62 -9.56
C ARG A 360 -6.85 -15.53 -8.40
N GLY A 361 -7.79 -15.96 -7.57
CA GLY A 361 -7.54 -16.79 -6.39
C GLY A 361 -6.86 -16.04 -5.25
N VAL A 362 -6.93 -14.70 -5.23
CA VAL A 362 -6.40 -13.90 -4.13
C VAL A 362 -7.45 -13.81 -3.03
N ALA A 363 -7.08 -14.26 -1.83
CA ALA A 363 -7.95 -14.24 -0.67
C ALA A 363 -7.75 -12.94 0.12
N LYS A 364 -8.84 -12.21 0.36
CA LYS A 364 -8.89 -11.00 1.18
C LYS A 364 -9.60 -11.33 2.47
N ILE A 365 -9.00 -10.98 3.60
CA ILE A 365 -9.59 -11.21 4.92
C ILE A 365 -9.84 -9.88 5.61
N TRP A 366 -11.05 -9.72 6.14
CA TRP A 366 -11.43 -8.66 7.06
C TRP A 366 -11.59 -9.27 8.43
N VAL A 367 -11.16 -8.54 9.46
CA VAL A 367 -11.33 -8.96 10.86
C VAL A 367 -11.90 -7.80 11.67
N SER A 368 -12.61 -8.13 12.73
CA SER A 368 -12.98 -7.20 13.80
C SER A 368 -12.71 -7.84 15.15
N MET A 369 -12.27 -7.04 16.11
CA MET A 369 -11.97 -7.47 17.46
C MET A 369 -12.56 -6.46 18.46
N GLU A 370 -13.19 -7.00 19.49
CA GLU A 370 -13.84 -6.31 20.60
C GLU A 370 -13.26 -6.87 21.91
N LEU A 371 -12.93 -5.98 22.85
CA LEU A 371 -12.47 -6.36 24.19
C LEU A 371 -13.56 -5.94 25.17
N TYR A 372 -13.98 -6.89 26.01
CA TYR A 372 -14.99 -6.75 27.05
C TYR A 372 -14.31 -6.93 28.40
N GLU A 373 -14.79 -6.20 29.39
CA GLU A 373 -14.26 -6.17 30.76
C GLU A 373 -15.42 -6.02 31.74
N GLY A 374 -15.15 -6.08 33.04
CA GLY A 374 -16.14 -5.95 34.10
C GLY A 374 -16.26 -7.21 34.94
N THR A 375 -17.08 -7.17 35.99
CA THR A 375 -17.04 -8.09 37.15
C THR A 375 -17.20 -9.60 36.88
N SER A 376 -17.46 -10.02 35.63
CA SER A 376 -17.35 -11.41 35.20
C SER A 376 -17.19 -11.50 33.68
N CYS A 377 -16.75 -12.66 33.20
CA CYS A 377 -16.59 -13.04 31.79
C CYS A 377 -17.93 -13.04 31.02
N ASN A 378 -19.05 -12.88 31.73
CA ASN A 378 -20.39 -12.73 31.20
C ASN A 378 -20.87 -11.28 31.12
N SER A 379 -20.04 -10.33 31.54
CA SER A 379 -20.26 -8.91 31.35
C SER A 379 -20.44 -8.59 29.87
N ASN A 380 -21.40 -7.72 29.59
CA ASN A 380 -21.58 -7.10 28.29
C ASN A 380 -20.93 -5.71 28.23
N ASP A 381 -20.17 -5.35 29.27
CA ASP A 381 -19.47 -4.08 29.32
C ASP A 381 -18.31 -4.07 28.33
N LEU A 382 -18.31 -3.06 27.47
CA LEU A 382 -17.45 -2.96 26.31
C LEU A 382 -16.47 -1.81 26.53
N ASP A 383 -15.43 -2.07 27.32
CA ASP A 383 -14.41 -1.08 27.67
C ASP A 383 -13.27 -0.97 26.63
N GLY A 384 -13.24 -1.90 25.68
CA GLY A 384 -12.26 -1.95 24.61
C GLY A 384 -12.57 -1.07 23.39
N ARG A 385 -11.51 -0.57 22.76
CA ARG A 385 -11.63 0.02 21.41
C ARG A 385 -12.00 -1.07 20.39
N ARG A 386 -13.17 -0.96 19.75
CA ARG A 386 -13.51 -1.77 18.57
C ARG A 386 -12.49 -1.51 17.44
N ILE A 387 -11.75 -2.54 17.03
CA ILE A 387 -10.83 -2.43 15.88
C ILE A 387 -11.28 -3.40 14.79
N GLY A 388 -11.70 -2.85 13.66
CA GLY A 388 -12.10 -3.60 12.48
C GLY A 388 -13.52 -3.30 11.99
N VAL A 389 -13.87 -3.93 10.88
CA VAL A 389 -14.98 -3.53 10.02
C VAL A 389 -16.31 -4.09 10.54
N ARG A 390 -17.18 -3.25 11.13
CA ARG A 390 -18.60 -3.59 11.28
C ARG A 390 -19.51 -2.42 10.87
N ARG A 391 -20.37 -2.72 9.89
CA ARG A 391 -21.76 -2.25 9.81
C ARG A 391 -22.59 -3.39 9.18
N ASN A 392 -23.56 -3.95 9.89
CA ASN A 392 -24.57 -4.91 9.39
C ASN A 392 -24.04 -5.97 8.38
N GLY A 393 -23.01 -6.75 8.75
CA GLY A 393 -22.49 -7.82 7.87
C GLY A 393 -21.85 -7.35 6.55
N THR A 394 -21.63 -6.04 6.38
CA THR A 394 -21.14 -5.43 5.15
C THR A 394 -19.68 -4.97 5.30
N SER A 395 -18.85 -5.22 4.29
CA SER A 395 -17.44 -4.83 4.23
C SER A 395 -17.28 -3.31 4.10
N VAL A 396 -17.04 -2.61 5.20
CA VAL A 396 -16.69 -1.18 5.24
C VAL A 396 -15.19 -1.00 5.47
N GLY A 397 -14.38 -0.99 4.40
CA GLY A 397 -12.97 -0.61 4.46
C GLY A 397 -11.98 -1.60 3.84
N SER A 398 -10.69 -1.27 3.90
CA SER A 398 -9.61 -2.09 3.34
C SER A 398 -9.44 -3.42 4.08
N PRO A 399 -9.08 -4.52 3.38
CA PRO A 399 -8.88 -5.82 4.01
C PRO A 399 -7.71 -5.79 5.00
N PHE A 400 -7.84 -6.55 6.08
CA PHE A 400 -6.82 -6.70 7.11
C PHE A 400 -5.59 -7.45 6.60
N MET A 401 -5.78 -8.49 5.79
CA MET A 401 -4.72 -9.16 5.02
C MET A 401 -5.19 -9.50 3.60
N ILE A 402 -4.22 -9.61 2.68
CA ILE A 402 -4.44 -10.07 1.30
C ILE A 402 -3.42 -11.18 1.05
N VAL A 403 -3.88 -12.41 0.80
CA VAL A 403 -3.05 -13.61 0.69
C VAL A 403 -3.25 -14.26 -0.68
N ARG A 404 -2.19 -14.28 -1.49
CA ARG A 404 -2.22 -14.87 -2.84
C ARG A 404 -2.09 -16.40 -2.78
N PRO A 405 -2.41 -17.11 -3.87
CA PRO A 405 -2.19 -18.54 -3.94
C PRO A 405 -0.73 -18.93 -3.64
N GLY A 406 -0.55 -19.95 -2.82
CA GLY A 406 0.76 -20.43 -2.36
C GLY A 406 1.37 -19.65 -1.21
N GLN A 407 0.72 -18.57 -0.72
CA GLN A 407 1.26 -17.74 0.35
C GLN A 407 0.68 -18.10 1.72
N THR A 408 1.48 -17.83 2.74
CA THR A 408 1.06 -17.79 4.15
C THR A 408 1.49 -16.45 4.72
N ILE A 409 0.56 -15.70 5.30
CA ILE A 409 0.83 -14.38 5.90
C ILE A 409 0.38 -14.41 7.36
N SER A 410 1.18 -13.83 8.25
CA SER A 410 0.83 -13.66 9.66
C SER A 410 0.74 -12.17 10.02
N LYS A 411 -0.26 -11.80 10.81
CA LYS A 411 -0.46 -10.42 11.28
C LYS A 411 -1.11 -10.41 12.66
N THR A 412 -0.60 -9.55 13.53
CA THR A 412 -1.12 -9.39 14.88
C THR A 412 -2.03 -8.18 15.00
N LEU A 413 -3.17 -8.36 15.65
CA LEU A 413 -4.08 -7.32 16.09
C LEU A 413 -4.05 -7.25 17.62
N ARG A 414 -4.05 -6.03 18.17
CA ARG A 414 -4.11 -5.79 19.62
C ARG A 414 -5.12 -4.69 19.92
N VAL A 415 -5.98 -4.94 20.90
CA VAL A 415 -6.91 -3.97 21.49
C VAL A 415 -6.51 -3.81 22.95
N ASN A 416 -6.39 -2.57 23.42
CA ASN A 416 -6.18 -2.27 24.83
C ASN A 416 -7.49 -1.75 25.43
N ASN A 417 -7.65 -1.92 26.74
CA ASN A 417 -8.66 -1.23 27.53
C ASN A 417 -8.49 0.31 27.39
N THR A 418 -9.61 1.03 27.45
CA THR A 418 -9.67 2.49 27.35
C THR A 418 -9.95 3.19 28.67
N SER A 419 -10.44 2.47 29.69
CA SER A 419 -10.84 2.99 30.98
C SER A 419 -9.74 2.81 32.03
N GLU A 420 -9.19 1.60 32.15
CA GLU A 420 -8.17 1.25 33.13
C GLU A 420 -6.90 0.74 32.40
N GLY A 421 -5.73 1.22 32.84
CA GLY A 421 -4.50 1.07 32.05
C GLY A 421 -3.81 -0.25 32.33
N GLY A 422 -3.88 -1.22 31.42
CA GLY A 422 -3.09 -2.45 31.55
C GLY A 422 -3.58 -3.64 30.73
N ASP A 423 -4.91 -3.76 30.61
CA ASP A 423 -5.56 -4.89 29.97
C ASP A 423 -5.47 -4.81 28.46
N TYR A 424 -5.31 -5.99 27.87
CA TYR A 424 -5.35 -6.08 26.43
C TYR A 424 -5.76 -7.45 25.94
N GLY A 425 -6.36 -7.42 24.76
CA GLY A 425 -6.46 -8.57 23.90
C GLY A 425 -5.48 -8.50 22.75
N ARG A 426 -4.85 -9.61 22.40
CA ARG A 426 -3.97 -9.75 21.24
C ARG A 426 -4.28 -11.03 20.49
N ILE A 427 -4.51 -10.91 19.18
CA ILE A 427 -4.71 -12.06 18.29
C ILE A 427 -3.67 -12.01 17.17
N THR A 428 -2.91 -13.09 17.00
CA THR A 428 -2.05 -13.28 15.83
C THR A 428 -2.75 -14.17 14.83
N TYR A 429 -3.16 -13.60 13.70
CA TYR A 429 -3.80 -14.29 12.61
C TYR A 429 -2.75 -14.78 11.62
N THR A 430 -2.71 -16.08 11.35
CA THR A 430 -1.89 -16.70 10.30
C THR A 430 -2.82 -17.28 9.25
N PHE A 431 -2.78 -16.72 8.05
CA PHE A 431 -3.66 -17.08 6.95
C PHE A 431 -2.89 -17.65 5.78
N SER A 432 -3.21 -18.88 5.39
CA SER A 432 -2.59 -19.62 4.30
C SER A 432 -3.59 -19.84 3.18
N ASN A 433 -3.19 -19.59 1.93
CA ASN A 433 -3.96 -19.84 0.73
C ASN A 433 -3.18 -20.82 -0.15
N ARG A 434 -3.67 -22.05 -0.28
CA ARG A 434 -3.01 -23.10 -1.08
C ARG A 434 -3.90 -23.49 -2.25
N ASN A 435 -3.31 -23.61 -3.44
CA ASN A 435 -3.99 -24.28 -4.56
C ASN A 435 -4.16 -25.74 -4.19
N ARG A 436 -5.32 -26.31 -4.51
CA ARG A 436 -5.59 -27.73 -4.28
C ARG A 436 -5.41 -28.56 -5.54
#